data_AF-A0A259HD34-F1
#
_entry.id   AF-A0A259HD34-F1
#
_cell.length_a   1.000
_cell.length_b   1.000
_cell.length_c   1.000
_cell.angle_alpha   90.00
_cell.angle_beta   90.00
_cell.angle_gamma   90.00
#
_symmetry.space_group_name_H-M   'P 1'
#
loop_
_entity.id
_entity.type
_entity.pdbx_description
1 polymer ?
#
loop_
_entity_poly.entity_id
_entity_poly.type
_entity_poly.pdbx_seq_one_letter_code
_entity_poly.pdbx_strand_id
1 'polypeptide(L)'
;MKCSVFIATSADGYIATPDGGVDWLDTAGNLEADMGSEDMGFEFFMDSVDCMIMGRKCMDVLSNMNLTSVEWPYGDTRIVVLSNTVKEPPTNLQGKVEMYSGNIQDLIIKLESCGLTHAYIDGGSTITSFINLELINEMTITKVPVLLGEGIPLFGKINKNVKLENAKASVFPNDFIQVKYSVNYL
;
A
#
# COMPACT_ATOMS: atom_id res chain seq x y z
N MET A 1 2.09 15.84 7.93
CA MET A 1 2.53 14.94 6.85
C MET A 1 1.28 14.35 6.24
N LYS A 2 1.15 14.46 4.92
CA LYS A 2 0.08 13.78 4.18
C LYS A 2 0.37 12.27 4.18
N CYS A 3 -0.63 11.44 4.48
CA CYS A 3 -0.53 9.99 4.34
C CYS A 3 -1.53 9.50 3.30
N SER A 4 -1.04 8.77 2.30
CA SER A 4 -1.86 8.25 1.21
C SER A 4 -1.73 6.74 1.10
N VAL A 5 -2.84 6.10 0.74
CA VAL A 5 -2.87 4.67 0.39
C VAL A 5 -2.97 4.56 -1.13
N PHE A 6 -2.17 3.66 -1.71
CA PHE A 6 -2.30 3.21 -3.09
C PHE A 6 -2.21 1.68 -3.07
N ILE A 7 -3.30 0.99 -3.37
CA ILE A 7 -3.38 -0.47 -3.17
C ILE A 7 -4.34 -1.14 -4.14
N ALA A 8 -4.01 -2.37 -4.56
CA ALA A 8 -4.90 -3.23 -5.30
C ALA A 8 -5.67 -4.17 -4.37
N THR A 9 -6.90 -4.50 -4.73
CA THR A 9 -7.74 -5.46 -4.01
C THR A 9 -8.62 -6.25 -4.96
N SER A 10 -8.95 -7.48 -4.62
CA SER A 10 -9.99 -8.27 -5.29
C SER A 10 -11.35 -7.57 -5.20
N ALA A 11 -12.31 -8.00 -6.02
CA ALA A 11 -13.65 -7.41 -6.03
C ALA A 11 -14.37 -7.57 -4.66
N ASP A 12 -14.04 -8.62 -3.91
CA ASP A 12 -14.51 -8.94 -2.56
C ASP A 12 -13.63 -8.39 -1.42
N GLY A 13 -12.59 -7.60 -1.70
CA GLY A 13 -11.89 -6.79 -0.69
C GLY A 13 -10.65 -7.43 -0.05
N TYR A 14 -10.06 -8.44 -0.68
CA TYR A 14 -8.81 -9.07 -0.26
C TYR A 14 -7.61 -8.47 -1.00
N ILE A 15 -6.46 -8.38 -0.32
CA ILE A 15 -5.19 -7.85 -0.87
C ILE A 15 -4.17 -8.96 -1.12
N ALA A 16 -4.42 -10.16 -0.60
CA ALA A 16 -3.60 -11.35 -0.82
C ALA A 16 -4.42 -12.61 -0.49
N THR A 17 -3.98 -13.75 -0.99
CA THR A 17 -4.46 -15.08 -0.59
C THR A 17 -4.12 -15.38 0.88
N PRO A 18 -4.68 -16.43 1.51
CA PRO A 18 -4.42 -16.75 2.92
C PRO A 18 -2.95 -16.95 3.28
N ASP A 19 -2.13 -17.41 2.34
CA ASP A 19 -0.68 -17.59 2.44
C ASP A 19 0.13 -16.33 2.08
N GLY A 20 -0.53 -15.24 1.67
CA GLY A 20 0.11 -13.96 1.34
C GLY A 20 0.48 -13.79 -0.13
N GLY A 21 0.07 -14.71 -1.01
CA GLY A 21 0.30 -14.63 -2.45
C GLY A 21 -0.49 -13.53 -3.15
N VAL A 22 0.12 -12.98 -4.21
CA VAL A 22 -0.45 -11.88 -5.00
C VAL A 22 -0.42 -12.12 -6.51
N ASP A 23 -0.01 -13.31 -6.96
CA ASP A 23 0.09 -13.71 -8.38
C ASP A 23 -1.24 -13.61 -9.15
N TRP A 24 -2.37 -13.55 -8.42
CA TRP A 24 -3.68 -13.30 -9.00
C TRP A 24 -3.79 -11.90 -9.63
N LEU A 25 -2.94 -10.94 -9.24
CA LEU A 25 -2.86 -9.61 -9.87
C LEU A 25 -2.42 -9.71 -11.34
N ASP A 26 -1.52 -10.64 -11.65
CA ASP A 26 -0.93 -10.80 -12.99
C ASP A 26 -1.81 -11.64 -13.93
N THR A 27 -2.77 -12.37 -13.38
CA THR A 27 -3.60 -13.34 -14.12
C THR A 27 -5.08 -12.98 -14.16
N ALA A 28 -5.51 -11.96 -13.41
CA ALA A 28 -6.88 -11.49 -13.40
C ALA A 28 -7.12 -10.38 -14.44
N GLY A 29 -8.39 -10.22 -14.82
CA GLY A 29 -8.81 -9.22 -15.81
C GLY A 29 -8.63 -9.69 -17.25
N ASN A 30 -8.66 -8.74 -18.17
CA ASN A 30 -8.49 -9.00 -19.59
C ASN A 30 -7.00 -8.96 -19.97
N LEU A 31 -6.37 -10.13 -20.03
CA LEU A 31 -4.94 -10.29 -20.36
C LEU A 31 -4.61 -9.94 -21.81
N GLU A 32 -5.61 -9.88 -22.69
CA GLU A 32 -5.47 -9.50 -24.09
C GLU A 32 -5.64 -7.99 -24.30
N ALA A 33 -5.88 -7.22 -23.24
CA ALA A 33 -6.05 -5.79 -23.32
C ALA A 33 -4.73 -5.08 -23.66
N ASP A 34 -4.78 -4.18 -24.64
CA ASP A 34 -3.66 -3.27 -24.90
C ASP A 34 -3.63 -2.17 -23.83
N MET A 35 -2.67 -2.30 -22.91
CA MET A 35 -2.42 -1.32 -21.86
C MET A 35 -1.57 -0.14 -22.34
N GLY A 36 -0.95 -0.20 -23.53
CA GLY A 36 -0.01 0.82 -23.98
C GLY A 36 1.07 1.11 -22.95
N SER A 37 1.16 2.37 -22.51
CA SER A 37 2.07 2.84 -21.45
C SER A 37 1.36 3.08 -20.11
N GLU A 38 0.16 2.54 -19.92
CA GLU A 38 -0.63 2.73 -18.72
C GLU A 38 -0.08 1.91 -17.56
N ASP A 39 0.27 2.59 -16.47
CA ASP A 39 0.75 2.02 -15.22
C ASP A 39 -0.28 2.21 -14.08
N MET A 40 -1.48 2.65 -14.43
CA MET A 40 -2.57 3.00 -13.53
C MET A 40 -2.20 4.12 -12.53
N GLY A 41 -1.23 4.96 -12.90
CA GLY A 41 -0.77 6.12 -12.14
C GLY A 41 0.19 5.80 -10.99
N PHE A 42 0.82 4.62 -10.96
CA PHE A 42 1.74 4.23 -9.90
C PHE A 42 3.02 5.07 -9.90
N GLU A 43 3.64 5.29 -11.06
CA GLU A 43 4.83 6.14 -11.25
C GLU A 43 4.54 7.57 -10.76
N PHE A 44 3.46 8.17 -11.23
CA PHE A 44 3.03 9.50 -10.79
C PHE A 44 2.77 9.56 -9.27
N PHE A 45 2.23 8.48 -8.70
CA PHE A 45 2.03 8.41 -7.25
C PHE A 45 3.35 8.32 -6.50
N MET A 46 4.28 7.47 -6.95
CA MET A 46 5.60 7.30 -6.34
C MET A 46 6.44 8.58 -6.41
N ASP A 47 6.40 9.30 -7.53
CA ASP A 47 7.04 10.61 -7.68
C ASP A 47 6.49 11.67 -6.71
N SER A 48 5.27 11.47 -6.21
CA SER A 48 4.63 12.39 -5.28
C SER A 48 4.95 12.14 -3.81
N VAL A 49 5.51 10.97 -3.46
CA VAL A 49 5.75 10.58 -2.06
C VAL A 49 7.22 10.70 -1.69
N ASP A 50 7.48 11.09 -0.44
CA ASP A 50 8.83 11.26 0.09
C ASP A 50 9.33 9.97 0.80
N CYS A 51 8.41 9.12 1.22
CA CYS A 51 8.72 7.86 1.91
C CYS A 51 7.55 6.87 1.85
N MET A 52 7.85 5.61 2.18
CA MET A 52 6.88 4.54 2.35
C MET A 52 6.92 4.02 3.79
N ILE A 53 5.77 3.76 4.37
CA ILE A 53 5.61 3.12 5.68
C ILE A 53 4.79 1.85 5.50
N MET A 54 5.39 0.71 5.81
CA MET A 54 4.74 -0.60 5.68
C MET A 54 4.83 -1.41 6.98
N GLY A 55 4.02 -2.45 7.09
CA GLY A 55 4.11 -3.40 8.20
C GLY A 55 5.02 -4.59 7.89
N ARG A 56 5.49 -5.30 8.93
CA ARG A 56 6.30 -6.52 8.79
C ARG A 56 5.75 -7.52 7.76
N LYS A 57 4.44 -7.79 7.75
CA LYS A 57 3.85 -8.78 6.82
C LYS A 57 3.99 -8.35 5.34
N CYS A 58 3.88 -7.06 5.06
CA CYS A 58 4.10 -6.51 3.72
C CYS A 58 5.58 -6.64 3.32
N MET A 59 6.50 -6.33 4.25
CA MET A 59 7.93 -6.59 4.05
C MET A 59 8.23 -8.07 3.78
N ASP A 60 7.60 -9.00 4.51
CA ASP A 60 7.79 -10.44 4.30
C ASP A 60 7.35 -10.86 2.89
N VAL A 61 6.24 -10.32 2.39
CA VAL A 61 5.76 -10.55 1.00
C VAL A 61 6.76 -9.98 -0.02
N LEU A 62 7.19 -8.72 0.14
CA LEU A 62 8.20 -8.10 -0.74
C LEU A 62 9.52 -8.88 -0.75
N SER A 63 9.93 -9.41 0.40
CA SER A 63 11.11 -10.26 0.52
C SER A 63 10.94 -11.55 -0.29
N ASN A 64 9.76 -12.17 -0.26
CA ASN A 64 9.50 -13.43 -0.95
C ASN A 64 9.43 -13.30 -2.47
N MET A 65 9.10 -12.11 -2.99
CA MET A 65 9.15 -11.82 -4.43
C MET A 65 10.56 -11.87 -5.02
N ASN A 66 11.61 -11.81 -4.19
CA ASN A 66 13.01 -11.91 -4.62
C ASN A 66 13.39 -10.95 -5.77
N LEU A 67 12.82 -9.74 -5.76
CA LEU A 67 13.02 -8.73 -6.79
C LEU A 67 14.50 -8.36 -6.93
N THR A 68 14.98 -8.38 -8.18
CA THR A 68 16.29 -7.84 -8.54
C THR A 68 16.32 -6.32 -8.35
N SER A 69 17.49 -5.70 -8.52
CA SER A 69 17.60 -4.24 -8.43
C SER A 69 16.85 -3.52 -9.56
N VAL A 70 16.65 -4.19 -10.71
CA VAL A 70 15.92 -3.63 -11.86
C VAL A 70 14.41 -3.74 -11.66
N GLU A 71 13.96 -4.78 -10.96
CA GLU A 71 12.54 -5.01 -10.66
C GLU A 71 12.06 -4.25 -9.41
N TRP A 72 12.97 -3.57 -8.69
CA TRP A 72 12.63 -2.84 -7.48
C TRP A 72 11.80 -1.59 -7.81
N PRO A 73 10.51 -1.56 -7.47
CA PRO A 73 9.60 -0.54 -8.01
C PRO A 73 9.66 0.79 -7.25
N TYR A 74 10.38 0.82 -6.12
CA TYR A 74 10.37 1.97 -5.20
C TYR A 74 11.55 2.93 -5.41
N GLY A 75 12.46 2.64 -6.34
CA GLY A 75 13.67 3.44 -6.57
C GLY A 75 14.43 3.70 -5.26
N ASP A 76 14.77 4.96 -5.03
CA ASP A 76 15.46 5.45 -3.83
C ASP A 76 14.51 5.87 -2.69
N THR A 77 13.21 5.59 -2.81
CA THR A 77 12.22 5.97 -1.81
C THR A 77 12.57 5.37 -0.46
N ARG A 78 12.62 6.20 0.58
CA ARG A 78 12.90 5.75 1.94
C ARG A 78 11.76 4.86 2.44
N ILE A 79 12.06 3.61 2.80
CA ILE A 79 11.06 2.65 3.31
C ILE A 79 11.26 2.40 4.80
N VAL A 80 10.22 2.62 5.60
CA VAL A 80 10.19 2.32 7.04
C VAL A 80 9.24 1.15 7.31
N VAL A 81 9.75 0.11 7.97
CA VAL A 81 8.98 -1.09 8.33
C VAL A 81 8.63 -1.07 9.81
N LEU A 82 7.33 -1.07 10.10
CA LEU A 82 6.80 -1.16 11.45
C LEU A 82 6.86 -2.61 11.96
N SER A 83 7.63 -2.83 13.02
CA SER A 83 7.75 -4.13 13.66
C SER A 83 8.19 -4.02 15.12
N ASN A 84 7.42 -4.61 16.02
CA ASN A 84 7.78 -4.70 17.44
C ASN A 84 8.68 -5.92 17.74
N THR A 85 8.59 -6.96 16.91
CA THR A 85 9.22 -8.27 17.15
C THR A 85 10.50 -8.49 16.35
N VAL A 86 10.49 -8.13 15.06
CA VAL A 86 11.65 -8.24 14.16
C VAL A 86 12.42 -6.92 14.18
N LYS A 87 13.73 -6.98 14.44
CA LYS A 87 14.61 -5.80 14.54
C LYS A 87 15.51 -5.60 13.34
N GLU A 88 15.78 -6.66 12.58
CA GLU A 88 16.61 -6.65 11.39
C GLU A 88 15.80 -7.10 10.18
N PRO A 89 15.96 -6.46 9.01
CA PRO A 89 15.28 -6.89 7.80
C PRO A 89 15.90 -8.19 7.25
N PRO A 90 15.14 -8.95 6.43
CA PRO A 90 15.68 -10.06 5.65
C PRO A 90 16.90 -9.65 4.83
N THR A 91 17.84 -10.58 4.60
CA THR A 91 19.13 -10.30 3.95
C THR A 91 18.98 -9.60 2.59
N ASN A 92 17.99 -9.97 1.78
CA ASN A 92 17.72 -9.38 0.47
C ASN A 92 17.08 -7.98 0.52
N LEU A 93 16.66 -7.52 1.70
CA LEU A 93 16.12 -6.17 1.94
C LEU A 93 17.04 -5.29 2.80
N GLN A 94 18.19 -5.80 3.25
CA GLN A 94 19.18 -5.00 3.97
C GLN A 94 19.63 -3.80 3.12
N GLY A 95 19.63 -2.61 3.71
CA GLY A 95 19.95 -1.36 3.02
C GLY A 95 18.83 -0.78 2.16
N LYS A 96 17.74 -1.53 1.92
CA LYS A 96 16.54 -1.04 1.22
C LYS A 96 15.45 -0.55 2.17
N VAL A 97 15.44 -1.05 3.41
CA VAL A 97 14.41 -0.73 4.41
C VAL A 97 15.01 -0.41 5.77
N GLU A 98 14.32 0.42 6.54
CA GLU A 98 14.64 0.77 7.92
C GLU A 98 13.61 0.18 8.88
N MET A 99 14.06 -0.56 9.90
CA MET A 99 13.16 -1.13 10.91
C MET A 99 12.79 -0.09 11.97
N TYR A 100 11.52 -0.03 12.36
CA TYR A 100 11.03 0.87 13.40
C TYR A 100 10.06 0.16 14.36
N SER A 101 10.28 0.35 15.67
CA SER A 101 9.49 -0.29 16.73
C SER A 101 8.88 0.67 17.75
N GLY A 102 8.80 1.96 17.40
CA GLY A 102 8.10 2.95 18.23
C GLY A 102 6.62 3.04 17.84
N ASN A 103 5.92 4.03 18.41
CA ASN A 103 4.56 4.33 17.97
C ASN A 103 4.55 5.13 16.66
N ILE A 104 3.42 5.06 15.93
CA ILE A 104 3.26 5.67 14.60
C ILE A 104 3.31 7.21 14.65
N GLN A 105 2.77 7.83 15.70
CA GLN A 105 2.73 9.30 15.81
C GLN A 105 4.14 9.88 15.96
N ASP A 106 4.97 9.26 16.80
CA ASP A 106 6.39 9.63 16.96
C ASP A 106 7.17 9.42 15.67
N LEU A 107 6.84 8.36 14.90
CA LEU A 107 7.45 8.14 13.58
C LEU A 107 7.12 9.29 12.63
N ILE A 108 5.85 9.70 12.56
CA ILE A 108 5.43 10.81 11.71
C ILE A 108 6.19 12.09 12.11
N ILE A 109 6.22 12.44 13.39
CA ILE A 109 6.94 13.63 13.89
C ILE A 109 8.42 13.57 13.50
N LYS A 110 9.06 12.40 13.66
CA LYS A 110 10.45 12.18 13.27
C LYS A 110 10.65 12.39 11.76
N LEU A 111 9.81 11.79 10.92
CA LEU A 111 9.90 11.93 9.47
C LEU A 111 9.65 13.38 9.01
N GLU A 112 8.71 14.08 9.64
CA GLU A 112 8.46 15.52 9.40
C GLU A 112 9.68 16.37 9.78
N SER A 113 10.34 16.08 10.90
CA SER A 113 11.58 16.76 11.30
C SER A 113 12.74 16.53 10.33
N CYS A 114 12.68 15.46 9.53
CA CYS A 114 13.61 15.21 8.42
C CYS A 114 13.23 15.95 7.13
N GLY A 115 12.14 16.74 7.14
CA GLY A 115 11.64 17.49 5.99
C GLY A 115 10.72 16.71 5.07
N LEU A 116 10.32 15.48 5.43
CA LEU A 116 9.39 14.67 4.63
C LEU A 116 7.96 15.15 4.87
N THR A 117 7.16 15.19 3.80
CA THR A 117 5.83 15.81 3.81
C THR A 117 4.71 14.89 3.35
N HIS A 118 5.03 13.85 2.57
CA HIS A 118 4.07 12.90 2.02
C HIS A 118 4.55 11.45 2.16
N ALA A 119 3.75 10.60 2.81
CA ALA A 119 4.05 9.19 3.01
C ALA A 119 3.05 8.29 2.28
N TYR A 120 3.56 7.26 1.60
CA TYR A 120 2.80 6.10 1.14
C TYR A 120 2.63 5.10 2.28
N ILE A 121 1.39 4.79 2.66
CA ILE A 121 1.07 3.81 3.69
C ILE A 121 0.60 2.52 3.04
N ASP A 122 1.31 1.42 3.32
CA ASP A 122 1.04 0.13 2.69
C ASP A 122 0.96 -1.05 3.69
N GLY A 123 0.24 -2.08 3.27
CA GLY A 123 -0.08 -3.26 4.04
C GLY A 123 -1.35 -3.09 4.89
N GLY A 124 -2.31 -4.00 4.73
CA GLY A 124 -3.66 -3.86 5.30
C GLY A 124 -3.71 -3.59 6.81
N SER A 125 -2.86 -4.26 7.61
CA SER A 125 -2.79 -3.99 9.07
C SER A 125 -2.28 -2.59 9.38
N THR A 126 -1.28 -2.12 8.63
CA THR A 126 -0.69 -0.79 8.81
C THR A 126 -1.67 0.29 8.38
N ILE A 127 -2.31 0.12 7.22
CA ILE A 127 -3.39 0.99 6.75
C ILE A 127 -4.49 1.08 7.80
N THR A 128 -4.95 -0.05 8.34
CA THR A 128 -5.97 -0.09 9.41
C THR A 128 -5.52 0.67 10.66
N SER A 129 -4.25 0.52 11.08
CA SER A 129 -3.69 1.26 12.21
C SER A 129 -3.66 2.78 11.97
N PHE A 130 -3.27 3.22 10.78
CA PHE A 130 -3.28 4.65 10.41
C PHE A 130 -4.70 5.21 10.34
N ILE A 131 -5.67 4.45 9.84
CA ILE A 131 -7.08 4.83 9.85
C ILE A 131 -7.57 5.03 11.30
N ASN A 132 -7.26 4.09 12.20
CA ASN A 132 -7.67 4.18 13.60
C ASN A 132 -6.98 5.29 14.39
N LEU A 133 -5.86 5.82 13.88
CA LEU A 133 -5.17 6.99 14.41
C LEU A 133 -5.59 8.29 13.71
N GLU A 134 -6.56 8.23 12.78
CA GLU A 134 -7.07 9.38 12.03
C GLU A 134 -5.99 10.06 11.16
N LEU A 135 -5.07 9.26 10.59
CA LEU A 135 -3.87 9.76 9.88
C LEU A 135 -3.93 9.68 8.35
N ILE A 136 -4.82 8.89 7.74
CA ILE A 136 -4.90 8.77 6.28
C ILE A 136 -5.67 9.96 5.69
N ASN A 137 -5.13 10.58 4.65
CA ASN A 137 -5.77 11.71 3.96
C ASN A 137 -6.42 11.30 2.64
N GLU A 138 -5.80 10.40 1.89
CA GLU A 138 -6.29 9.95 0.57
C GLU A 138 -6.11 8.44 0.43
N MET A 139 -7.03 7.80 -0.31
CA MET A 139 -6.93 6.39 -0.67
C MET A 139 -7.23 6.22 -2.15
N THR A 140 -6.31 5.55 -2.85
CA THR A 140 -6.47 5.06 -4.22
C THR A 140 -6.54 3.54 -4.14
N ILE A 141 -7.68 2.96 -4.52
CA ILE A 141 -7.95 1.53 -4.45
C ILE A 141 -8.26 1.02 -5.85
N THR A 142 -7.40 0.15 -6.37
CA THR A 142 -7.61 -0.54 -7.65
C THR A 142 -8.33 -1.85 -7.38
N LYS A 143 -9.56 -1.97 -7.85
CA LYS A 143 -10.35 -3.20 -7.81
C LYS A 143 -10.06 -4.06 -9.04
N VAL A 144 -9.59 -5.25 -8.78
CA VAL A 144 -9.29 -6.28 -9.77
C VAL A 144 -10.53 -7.18 -9.92
N PRO A 145 -10.90 -7.57 -11.16
CA PRO A 145 -12.14 -8.30 -11.44
C PRO A 145 -12.02 -9.79 -11.12
N VAL A 146 -11.72 -10.11 -9.85
CA VAL A 146 -11.63 -11.47 -9.33
C VAL A 146 -12.27 -11.54 -7.94
N LEU A 147 -12.90 -12.68 -7.62
CA LEU A 147 -13.35 -13.01 -6.27
C LEU A 147 -12.38 -14.06 -5.71
N LEU A 148 -11.70 -13.75 -4.61
CA LEU A 148 -10.82 -14.73 -3.96
C LEU A 148 -11.59 -15.64 -3.00
N GLY A 149 -12.72 -15.18 -2.46
CA GLY A 149 -13.56 -15.90 -1.50
C GLY A 149 -12.98 -15.98 -0.09
N GLU A 150 -11.65 -15.94 0.05
CA GLU A 150 -10.92 -15.83 1.31
C GLU A 150 -9.55 -15.20 1.09
N GLY A 151 -8.94 -14.68 2.15
CA GLY A 151 -7.62 -14.07 2.08
C GLY A 151 -7.34 -13.07 3.18
N ILE A 152 -6.31 -12.25 2.96
CA ILE A 152 -5.97 -11.13 3.83
C ILE A 152 -6.82 -9.93 3.40
N PRO A 153 -7.76 -9.43 4.22
CA PRO A 153 -8.59 -8.30 3.85
C PRO A 153 -7.79 -6.99 3.84
N LEU A 154 -8.19 -6.05 2.99
CA LEU A 154 -7.60 -4.70 2.96
C LEU A 154 -7.75 -4.00 4.33
N PHE A 155 -8.96 -4.06 4.88
CA PHE A 155 -9.29 -3.41 6.15
C PHE A 155 -9.54 -4.45 7.25
N GLY A 156 -8.91 -4.23 8.40
CA GLY A 156 -9.24 -4.92 9.64
C GLY A 156 -10.36 -4.20 10.39
N LYS A 157 -10.37 -4.36 11.72
CA LYS A 157 -11.33 -3.66 12.59
C LYS A 157 -11.02 -2.15 12.61
N ILE A 158 -11.97 -1.36 12.13
CA ILE A 158 -11.96 0.11 12.25
C ILE A 158 -12.83 0.49 13.45
N ASN A 159 -12.30 1.37 14.32
CA ASN A 159 -12.92 1.72 15.60
C ASN A 159 -14.09 2.70 15.48
N LYS A 160 -14.11 3.50 14.41
CA LYS A 160 -15.13 4.51 14.12
C LYS A 160 -15.49 4.47 12.63
N ASN A 161 -16.72 4.86 12.29
CA ASN A 161 -17.07 5.05 10.88
C ASN A 161 -16.25 6.21 10.31
N VAL A 162 -15.64 6.00 9.14
CA VAL A 162 -14.84 7.01 8.43
C VAL A 162 -15.58 7.38 7.15
N LYS A 163 -15.76 8.68 6.92
CA LYS A 163 -16.44 9.16 5.72
C LYS A 163 -15.42 9.29 4.58
N LEU A 164 -15.80 8.83 3.40
CA LEU A 164 -15.02 9.02 2.18
C LEU A 164 -15.72 10.06 1.30
N GLU A 165 -14.93 10.96 0.72
CA GLU A 165 -15.42 12.10 -0.05
C GLU A 165 -14.65 12.26 -1.36
N ASN A 166 -15.16 13.12 -2.24
CA ASN A 166 -14.49 13.49 -3.50
C ASN A 166 -14.13 12.30 -4.39
N ALA A 167 -15.04 11.33 -4.48
CA ALA A 167 -14.83 10.11 -5.25
C ALA A 167 -14.48 10.40 -6.72
N LYS A 168 -13.40 9.80 -7.20
CA LYS A 168 -13.06 9.71 -8.62
C LYS A 168 -12.91 8.25 -9.00
N ALA A 169 -13.35 7.88 -10.19
CA ALA A 169 -13.24 6.51 -10.68
C ALA A 169 -12.66 6.52 -12.09
N SER A 170 -11.71 5.62 -12.33
CA SER A 170 -11.12 5.31 -13.63
C SER A 170 -11.34 3.84 -13.93
N VAL A 171 -11.63 3.53 -15.20
CA VAL A 171 -11.74 2.15 -15.69
C VAL A 171 -10.63 1.96 -16.71
N PHE A 172 -9.89 0.86 -16.59
CA PHE A 172 -8.76 0.54 -17.47
C PHE A 172 -9.12 -0.55 -18.49
N PRO A 173 -8.37 -0.67 -19.60
CA PRO A 173 -8.63 -1.67 -20.65
C PRO A 173 -8.64 -3.13 -20.17
N ASN A 174 -7.90 -3.45 -19.11
CA ASN A 174 -7.83 -4.78 -18.53
C ASN A 174 -8.97 -5.10 -17.53
N ASP A 175 -10.06 -4.32 -17.56
CA ASP A 175 -11.24 -4.42 -16.68
C ASP A 175 -11.00 -4.01 -15.21
N PHE A 176 -9.84 -3.41 -14.90
CA PHE A 176 -9.58 -2.92 -13.55
C PHE A 176 -10.32 -1.59 -13.31
N ILE A 177 -10.82 -1.40 -12.10
CA ILE A 177 -11.50 -0.16 -11.69
C ILE A 177 -10.72 0.47 -10.55
N GLN A 178 -10.14 1.64 -10.76
CA GLN A 178 -9.48 2.39 -9.70
C GLN A 178 -10.38 3.49 -9.17
N VAL A 179 -10.54 3.54 -7.85
CA VAL A 179 -11.30 4.56 -7.15
C VAL A 179 -10.39 5.36 -6.22
N LYS A 180 -10.48 6.67 -6.29
CA LYS A 180 -9.77 7.59 -5.40
C LYS A 180 -10.75 8.33 -4.50
N TYR A 181 -10.41 8.43 -3.21
CA TYR A 181 -11.17 9.15 -2.20
C TYR A 181 -10.28 10.08 -1.38
N SER A 182 -10.85 11.19 -0.93
CA SER A 182 -10.39 11.89 0.27
C SER A 182 -11.01 11.25 1.51
N VAL A 183 -10.25 11.20 2.61
CA VAL A 183 -10.68 10.61 3.88
C VAL A 183 -11.05 11.73 4.85
N ASN A 184 -12.22 11.61 5.47
CA ASN A 184 -12.76 12.57 6.44
C ASN A 184 -13.16 11.85 7.74
N TYR A 185 -12.45 12.14 8.82
CA TYR A 185 -12.72 11.65 10.16
C TYR A 185 -13.71 12.60 10.84
N LEU A 186 -14.90 12.11 11.15
CA LEU A 186 -15.99 12.87 11.79
C LEU A 186 -15.78 13.06 13.29
#